data_AF-A0A496RKV0-F1
#
_entry.id   AF-A0A496RKV0-F1
#
_cell.length_a   1.000
_cell.length_b   1.000
_cell.length_c   1.000
_cell.angle_alpha   90.00
_cell.angle_beta   90.00
_cell.angle_gamma   90.00
#
_symmetry.space_group_name_H-M   'P 1'
#
loop_
_entity.id
_entity.type
_entity.pdbx_description
1 polymer ?
#
loop_
_entity_poly.entity_id
_entity_poly.type
_entity_poly.pdbx_seq_one_letter_code
_entity_poly.pdbx_strand_id
1 'polypeptide(L)'
;MRQFGIDEDNTAKEKINQNFITLLKFEIQRARQYYQKATTSIKMIRDLRTRFVVLAMKEMYAAILGQIEKNNYVLFPRRIFLSKMGKIFIILKMVFRLV
;
A
#
# COMPACT_ATOMS: atom_id res chain seq x y z
N MET A 1 -17.12 5.31 -5.91
CA MET A 1 -17.27 4.48 -7.13
C MET A 1 -18.04 5.21 -8.25
N ARG A 2 -19.19 5.84 -7.96
CA ARG A 2 -19.96 6.65 -8.92
C ARG A 2 -19.15 7.72 -9.69
N GLN A 3 -18.24 8.43 -9.00
CA GLN A 3 -17.36 9.44 -9.63
C GLN A 3 -16.40 8.89 -10.70
N PHE A 4 -16.17 7.57 -10.72
CA PHE A 4 -15.35 6.89 -11.72
C PHE A 4 -16.22 6.03 -12.66
N GLY A 5 -17.55 6.18 -12.63
CA GLY A 5 -18.46 5.40 -13.47
C GLY A 5 -18.44 3.90 -13.18
N ILE A 6 -18.13 3.50 -11.93
CA ILE A 6 -18.11 2.11 -11.51
C ILE A 6 -19.46 1.77 -10.88
N ASP A 7 -20.12 0.78 -11.45
CA ASP A 7 -21.33 0.15 -10.94
C ASP A 7 -20.95 -1.02 -10.02
N GLU A 8 -21.45 -1.00 -8.79
CA GLU A 8 -21.09 -1.99 -7.76
C GLU A 8 -21.48 -3.41 -8.20
N ASP A 9 -22.60 -3.54 -8.93
CA ASP A 9 -23.09 -4.82 -9.47
C ASP A 9 -22.22 -5.38 -10.60
N ASN A 10 -21.51 -4.52 -11.33
CA ASN A 10 -20.67 -4.92 -12.47
C ASN A 10 -19.21 -5.21 -12.05
N THR A 11 -18.83 -4.82 -10.83
CA THR A 11 -17.47 -4.99 -10.29
C THR A 11 -17.22 -6.41 -9.78
N ALA A 12 -18.29 -7.11 -9.36
CA ALA A 12 -18.22 -8.52 -8.93
C ALA A 12 -17.82 -9.48 -10.07
N LYS A 13 -18.05 -9.10 -11.33
CA LYS A 13 -17.70 -9.89 -12.52
C LYS A 13 -16.33 -9.50 -13.07
N GLU A 14 -15.25 -9.73 -12.31
CA GLU A 14 -13.83 -9.86 -12.75
C GLU A 14 -13.23 -8.84 -13.76
N LYS A 15 -13.98 -7.83 -14.22
CA LYS A 15 -13.57 -6.92 -15.27
C LYS A 15 -12.85 -5.74 -14.64
N ILE A 16 -11.57 -5.96 -14.33
CA ILE A 16 -10.62 -4.86 -14.19
C ILE A 16 -10.63 -4.10 -15.52
N ASN A 17 -11.40 -3.02 -15.58
CA ASN A 17 -11.50 -2.12 -16.73
C ASN A 17 -10.72 -0.83 -16.44
N GLN A 18 -10.59 0.02 -17.45
CA GLN A 18 -9.80 1.25 -17.33
C GLN A 18 -10.32 2.22 -16.25
N ASN A 19 -11.64 2.22 -16.01
CA ASN A 19 -12.27 3.03 -14.96
C ASN A 19 -11.89 2.52 -13.57
N PHE A 20 -11.85 1.20 -13.40
CA PHE A 20 -11.40 0.55 -12.17
C PHE A 20 -9.92 0.80 -11.90
N ILE A 21 -9.06 0.77 -12.93
CA ILE A 21 -7.65 1.14 -12.81
C ILE A 21 -7.51 2.61 -12.37
N THR A 22 -8.33 3.50 -12.92
CA THR A 22 -8.36 4.91 -12.54
C THR A 22 -8.76 5.10 -11.08
N LEU A 23 -9.80 4.38 -10.61
CA LEU A 23 -10.16 4.35 -9.19
C LEU A 23 -9.00 3.84 -8.33
N LEU A 24 -8.37 2.72 -8.71
CA LEU A 24 -7.26 2.15 -7.94
C LEU A 24 -6.09 3.13 -7.83
N LYS A 25 -5.73 3.82 -8.91
CA LYS A 25 -4.70 4.87 -8.90
C LYS A 25 -5.05 5.98 -7.91
N PHE A 26 -6.30 6.45 -7.95
CA PHE A 26 -6.78 7.48 -7.03
C PHE A 26 -6.69 7.01 -5.56
N GLU A 27 -7.16 5.81 -5.26
CA GLU A 27 -7.15 5.26 -3.89
C GLU A 27 -5.70 5.00 -3.40
N ILE A 28 -4.81 4.50 -4.26
CA ILE A 28 -3.38 4.32 -3.95
C ILE A 28 -2.73 5.66 -3.64
N GLN A 29 -3.00 6.70 -4.44
CA GLN A 29 -2.50 8.05 -4.19
C GLN A 29 -3.02 8.59 -2.85
N ARG A 30 -4.31 8.41 -2.55
CA ARG A 30 -4.91 8.81 -1.27
C ARG A 30 -4.23 8.08 -0.10
N ALA A 31 -3.98 6.78 -0.21
CA ALA A 31 -3.28 6.01 0.80
C ALA A 31 -1.85 6.52 1.03
N ARG A 32 -1.11 6.86 -0.03
CA ARG A 32 0.23 7.47 0.08
C ARG A 32 0.21 8.80 0.83
N GLN A 33 -0.79 9.63 0.59
CA GLN A 33 -0.96 10.90 1.33
C GLN A 33 -1.19 10.64 2.83
N TYR A 34 -2.00 9.64 3.19
CA TYR A 34 -2.17 9.26 4.60
C TYR A 34 -0.87 8.76 5.23
N TYR A 35 -0.09 7.93 4.53
CA TYR A 35 1.21 7.48 5.03
C TYR A 35 2.20 8.64 5.22
N GLN A 36 2.19 9.63 4.33
CA GLN A 36 3.01 10.83 4.46
C GLN A 36 2.61 11.63 5.70
N LYS A 37 1.31 11.89 5.89
CA LYS A 37 0.78 12.59 7.07
C LYS A 37 1.09 11.84 8.37
N ALA A 38 0.88 10.53 8.39
CA ALA A 38 1.14 9.68 9.54
C ALA A 38 2.62 9.64 9.92
N THR A 39 3.54 9.88 8.99
CA THR A 39 4.99 9.85 9.27
C THR A 39 5.38 10.85 10.36
N THR A 40 4.76 12.02 10.41
CA THR A 40 4.99 13.01 11.47
C THR A 40 4.49 12.50 12.82
N SER A 41 3.28 11.94 12.88
CA SER A 41 2.71 11.36 14.10
C SER A 41 3.52 10.17 14.62
N ILE A 42 4.01 9.30 13.72
CA ILE A 42 4.84 8.15 14.09
C ILE A 42 6.12 8.61 14.79
N LYS A 43 6.75 9.71 14.34
CA LYS A 43 7.95 10.25 14.98
C LYS A 43 7.73 10.71 16.43
N MET A 44 6.48 11.04 16.79
CA MET A 44 6.13 11.49 18.15
C MET A 44 5.97 10.34 19.15
N ILE A 45 5.97 9.07 18.70
CA ILE A 45 5.88 7.90 19.57
C ILE A 45 7.13 7.80 20.44
N ARG A 46 7.01 7.96 21.76
CA ARG A 46 8.15 7.98 22.69
C ARG A 46 8.93 6.65 22.70
N ASP A 47 8.22 5.52 22.78
CA ASP A 47 8.86 4.20 22.76
C ASP A 47 9.47 3.88 21.37
N LEU A 48 10.78 3.70 21.34
CA LEU A 48 11.54 3.43 20.12
C LEU A 48 11.14 2.11 19.46
N ARG A 49 10.81 1.08 20.25
CA ARG A 49 10.39 -0.22 19.72
C ARG A 49 9.04 -0.12 19.04
N THR A 50 8.06 0.49 19.68
CA THR A 50 6.75 0.76 19.09
C THR A 50 6.87 1.64 17.84
N ARG A 51 7.69 2.70 17.90
CA ARG A 51 7.95 3.58 16.74
C ARG A 51 8.49 2.79 15.55
N PHE A 52 9.46 1.91 15.79
CA PHE A 52 10.03 1.03 14.78
C PHE A 52 8.97 0.12 14.15
N VAL A 53 8.17 -0.56 14.98
CA VAL A 53 7.13 -1.48 14.49
C VAL A 53 6.09 -0.76 13.64
N VAL A 54 5.63 0.42 14.07
CA VAL A 54 4.63 1.19 13.31
C VAL A 54 5.21 1.72 11.99
N LEU A 55 6.45 2.21 12.01
CA LEU A 55 7.14 2.59 10.77
C LEU A 55 7.29 1.39 9.83
N ALA A 56 7.55 0.21 10.39
CA ALA A 56 7.69 -1.02 9.62
C ALA A 56 6.41 -1.46 8.94
N MET A 57 5.30 -1.41 9.64
CA MET A 57 3.99 -1.68 9.06
C MET A 57 3.70 -0.70 7.93
N LYS A 58 3.93 0.61 8.12
CA LYS A 58 3.74 1.62 7.08
C LYS A 58 4.52 1.30 5.81
N GLU A 59 5.81 0.99 5.92
CA GLU A 59 6.67 0.67 4.77
C GLU A 59 6.24 -0.65 4.08
N MET A 60 5.85 -1.67 4.84
CA MET A 60 5.33 -2.92 4.29
C MET A 60 4.06 -2.71 3.48
N TYR A 61 3.08 -1.97 4.01
CA TYR A 61 1.84 -1.71 3.29
C TYR A 61 2.07 -0.79 2.09
N ALA A 62 2.97 0.21 2.19
CA ALA A 62 3.35 1.04 1.05
C ALA A 62 3.99 0.21 -0.08
N ALA A 63 4.80 -0.79 0.27
CA ALA A 63 5.40 -1.69 -0.71
C ALA A 63 4.37 -2.60 -1.41
N ILE A 64 3.30 -3.02 -0.72
CA ILE A 64 2.18 -3.74 -1.34
C ILE A 64 1.54 -2.87 -2.42
N LEU A 65 1.31 -1.57 -2.15
CA LEU A 65 0.77 -0.65 -3.15
C LEU A 65 1.68 -0.54 -4.37
N GLY A 66 3.00 -0.46 -4.17
CA GLY A 66 3.97 -0.49 -5.27
C GLY A 66 3.94 -1.80 -6.06
N GLN A 67 3.66 -2.94 -5.41
CA GLN A 67 3.51 -4.22 -6.10
C GLN A 67 2.24 -4.27 -6.97
N ILE A 68 1.16 -3.63 -6.52
CA ILE A 68 -0.07 -3.46 -7.32
C ILE A 68 0.23 -2.66 -8.60
N GLU A 69 0.96 -1.55 -8.48
CA GLU A 69 1.36 -0.74 -9.64
C GLU A 69 2.28 -1.52 -10.59
N LYS A 70 3.26 -2.27 -10.06
CA LYS A 70 4.18 -3.10 -10.86
C LYS A 70 3.48 -4.23 -11.63
N ASN A 71 2.41 -4.77 -11.06
CA ASN A 71 1.63 -5.83 -11.70
C ASN A 71 0.53 -5.25 -12.61
N ASN A 72 0.65 -4.00 -13.07
CA ASN A 72 -0.32 -3.33 -13.94
C ASN A 72 -1.75 -3.35 -13.37
N TYR A 73 -1.90 -3.24 -12.04
CA TYR A 73 -3.19 -3.24 -11.35
C TYR A 73 -4.01 -4.53 -11.52
N VAL A 74 -3.38 -5.62 -11.94
CA VAL A 74 -4.00 -6.95 -12.05
C VAL A 74 -4.13 -7.56 -10.65
N LEU A 75 -5.33 -7.46 -10.06
CA LEU A 75 -5.64 -7.95 -8.70
C LEU A 75 -6.08 -9.42 -8.66
N PHE A 76 -6.51 -9.99 -9.79
CA PHE A 76 -7.04 -11.35 -9.91
C PHE A 76 -6.16 -12.18 -10.85
N PRO A 77 -6.06 -13.51 -10.67
CA PRO A 77 -6.72 -14.36 -9.67
C PRO A 77 -5.90 -14.58 -8.39
N ARG A 78 -4.69 -14.00 -8.28
CA ARG A 78 -3.81 -14.21 -7.13
C ARG A 78 -3.71 -12.96 -6.28
N ARG A 79 -3.90 -13.12 -4.96
CA ARG A 79 -3.68 -12.06 -3.99
C ARG A 79 -2.24 -11.55 -4.08
N ILE A 80 -2.10 -10.23 -4.18
CA ILE A 80 -0.80 -9.57 -4.24
C ILE A 80 -0.21 -9.55 -2.83
N PHE A 81 0.97 -10.14 -2.70
CA PHE A 81 1.73 -10.16 -1.46
C PHE A 81 3.14 -9.69 -1.73
N LEU A 82 3.78 -9.15 -0.70
CA LEU A 82 5.23 -9.08 -0.70
C LEU A 82 5.82 -10.48 -0.59
N SER A 83 6.81 -10.77 -1.44
CA SER A 83 7.66 -11.94 -1.29
C SER A 83 8.38 -11.91 0.07
N LYS A 84 8.76 -13.09 0.58
CA LYS A 84 9.53 -13.19 1.84
C LYS A 84 10.78 -12.29 1.82
N MET A 85 11.47 -12.24 0.67
CA MET A 85 12.64 -11.38 0.47
C MET A 85 12.31 -9.89 0.49
N GLY A 86 11.17 -9.47 -0.07
CA GLY A 86 10.73 -8.09 0.02
C GLY A 86 10.48 -7.64 1.46
N LYS A 87 9.89 -8.52 2.29
CA LYS A 87 9.67 -8.23 3.72
C LYS A 87 11.00 -8.06 4.46
N ILE A 88 11.96 -8.97 4.19
CA ILE A 88 13.31 -8.91 4.77
C ILE A 88 14.03 -7.62 4.38
N PHE A 89 13.96 -7.22 3.11
CA PHE A 89 14.58 -5.99 2.63
C PHE A 89 14.01 -4.74 3.31
N ILE A 90 12.69 -4.69 3.52
CA ILE A 90 12.05 -3.58 4.24
C ILE A 90 12.54 -3.50 5.68
N ILE A 91 12.55 -4.63 6.40
CA ILE A 91 13.01 -4.69 7.78
C ILE A 91 14.48 -4.25 7.86
N LEU A 92 15.35 -4.79 7.00
CA LEU A 92 16.77 -4.45 6.95
C LEU A 92 16.99 -2.96 6.68
N LYS A 93 16.28 -2.39 5.70
CA LYS A 93 16.32 -0.96 5.38
C LYS A 93 15.94 -0.08 6.58
N MET A 94 15.03 -0.52 7.44
CA MET A 94 14.63 0.26 8.62
C MET A 94 15.60 0.13 9.78
N VAL A 95 16.17 -1.07 9.99
CA VAL A 95 17.24 -1.25 10.97
C VAL A 95 18.41 -0.31 10.63
N PHE A 96 18.83 -0.28 9.36
CA PHE A 96 19.87 0.65 8.87
C PHE A 96 19.52 2.14 8.94
N ARG A 97 18.23 2.49 9.10
CA ARG A 97 17.79 3.90 9.20
C ARG A 97 17.74 4.40 10.64
N LEU A 98 17.75 3.49 11.62
CA LEU A 98 17.59 3.76 13.05
C LEU A 98 18.84 3.45 13.87
N VAL A 99 19.78 2.69 13.31
CA VAL A 99 21.18 2.58 13.75
C VAL A 99 21.96 3.76 13.18
#